data_AF-A0A383DZ45-F1
#
_entry.id   AF-A0A383DZ45-F1
#
_cell.length_a   1.000
_cell.length_b   1.000
_cell.length_c   1.000
_cell.angle_alpha   90.00
_cell.angle_beta   90.00
_cell.angle_gamma   90.00
#
_symmetry.space_group_name_H-M   'P 1'
#
loop_
_entity.id
_entity.type
_entity.pdbx_description
1 polymer ?
#
loop_
_entity_poly.entity_id
_entity_poly.type
_entity_poly.pdbx_seq_one_letter_code
_entity_poly.pdbx_strand_id
1 'polypeptide(L)'
;MIRGIVFRRDTEKQLKVCAYHATICIFSGCILLFRVLKPYFSNRIFHVTLLLNRSDVQSLLSMPKAIDVLEAAFAELDVGSAEMPDRTVIVDPSAGGWIAYMPAYLKSGGALGVKAVTVYKGNPTQFGLPTTVGTILVQDKQTGVVVAVMDGGLL
;
A
#
# COMPACT_ATOMS: atom_id res chain seq x y z
N MET A 1 11.99 13.69 -26.29
CA MET A 1 11.33 14.99 -26.06
C MET A 1 10.09 14.72 -25.20
N ILE A 2 10.25 14.71 -23.88
CA ILE A 2 9.21 14.32 -22.92
C ILE A 2 8.23 15.49 -22.81
N ARG A 3 7.01 15.31 -23.33
CA ARG A 3 5.92 16.29 -23.17
C ARG A 3 5.31 16.10 -21.79
N GLY A 4 5.42 17.15 -20.97
CA GLY A 4 4.90 17.19 -19.60
C GLY A 4 3.41 16.91 -19.53
N ILE A 5 3.03 16.04 -18.60
CA ILE A 5 1.65 15.77 -18.22
C ILE A 5 1.18 16.94 -17.34
N VAL A 6 0.45 17.86 -17.97
CA VAL A 6 -0.25 18.96 -17.29
C VAL A 6 -1.51 18.40 -16.63
N PHE A 7 -1.55 18.35 -15.30
CA PHE A 7 -2.76 18.03 -14.53
C PHE A 7 -3.83 19.11 -14.77
N ARG A 8 -4.84 18.80 -15.61
CA ARG A 8 -6.05 19.65 -15.75
C ARG A 8 -6.96 19.49 -14.53
N ARG A 9 -7.43 20.62 -14.01
CA ARG A 9 -8.42 20.75 -12.92
C ARG A 9 -9.78 20.23 -13.39
N ASP A 10 -10.13 19.03 -12.97
CA ASP A 10 -11.47 18.46 -13.12
C ASP A 10 -11.86 17.85 -11.78
N THR A 11 -12.81 18.46 -11.09
CA THR A 11 -13.08 18.27 -9.65
C THR A 11 -13.62 16.88 -9.32
N GLU A 12 -14.28 16.18 -10.25
CA GLU A 12 -14.66 14.76 -10.08
C GLU A 12 -13.47 13.80 -10.21
N LYS A 13 -12.49 14.11 -11.08
CA LYS A 13 -11.23 13.35 -11.17
C LYS A 13 -10.36 13.59 -9.94
N GLN A 14 -10.39 14.78 -9.36
CA GLN A 14 -9.67 15.11 -8.12
C GLN A 14 -10.21 14.32 -6.90
N LEU A 15 -11.53 14.11 -6.81
CA LEU A 15 -12.15 13.27 -5.78
C LEU A 15 -11.80 11.78 -5.94
N LYS A 16 -11.72 11.29 -7.18
CA LYS A 16 -11.18 9.95 -7.46
C LYS A 16 -9.70 9.87 -7.12
N VAL A 17 -8.88 10.84 -7.49
CA VAL A 17 -7.44 10.92 -7.14
C VAL A 17 -7.23 10.92 -5.62
N CYS A 18 -8.08 11.58 -4.83
CA CYS A 18 -8.04 11.52 -3.36
C CYS A 18 -8.41 10.14 -2.77
N ALA A 19 -9.34 9.41 -3.39
CA ALA A 19 -9.66 8.03 -3.00
C ALA A 19 -8.53 7.04 -3.36
N TYR A 20 -7.77 7.35 -4.41
CA TYR A 20 -6.63 6.55 -4.89
C TYR A 20 -5.38 6.71 -4.04
N HIS A 21 -5.18 7.87 -3.37
CA HIS A 21 -3.99 8.17 -2.56
C HIS A 21 -3.70 7.13 -1.47
N ALA A 22 -4.69 6.36 -0.99
CA ALA A 22 -4.48 5.32 0.01
C ALA A 22 -4.14 3.92 -0.57
N THR A 23 -4.54 3.61 -1.81
CA THR A 23 -4.22 2.34 -2.50
C THR A 23 -2.83 2.39 -3.11
N ILE A 24 -2.42 3.58 -3.55
CA ILE A 24 -1.13 3.88 -4.14
C ILE A 24 0.02 3.61 -3.16
N CYS A 25 -0.22 3.73 -1.86
CA CYS A 25 0.79 3.48 -0.83
C CYS A 25 1.10 2.01 -0.58
N ILE A 26 0.25 1.09 -1.06
CA ILE A 26 0.65 -0.33 -1.20
C ILE A 26 1.86 -0.39 -2.14
N PHE A 27 1.89 0.41 -3.19
CA PHE A 27 2.93 0.31 -4.21
C PHE A 27 4.26 0.88 -3.75
N SER A 28 4.26 2.03 -3.08
CA SER A 28 5.49 2.69 -2.58
C SER A 28 6.32 1.76 -1.68
N GLY A 29 5.66 1.04 -0.76
CA GLY A 29 6.32 0.09 0.14
C GLY A 29 6.57 -1.28 -0.50
N CYS A 30 5.57 -1.87 -1.16
CA CYS A 30 5.62 -3.29 -1.54
C CYS A 30 6.57 -3.59 -2.71
N ILE A 31 6.68 -2.75 -3.74
CA ILE A 31 7.55 -3.05 -4.90
C ILE A 31 9.02 -2.89 -4.52
N LEU A 32 9.35 -1.84 -3.76
CA LEU A 32 10.71 -1.58 -3.30
C LEU A 32 11.18 -2.68 -2.35
N LEU A 33 10.31 -3.10 -1.42
CA LEU A 33 10.64 -4.21 -0.53
C LEU A 33 10.67 -5.56 -1.23
N PHE A 34 9.80 -5.86 -2.20
CA PHE A 34 9.91 -7.11 -2.94
C PHE A 34 11.25 -7.20 -3.69
N ARG A 35 11.76 -6.08 -4.20
CA ARG A 35 13.11 -6.00 -4.81
C ARG A 35 14.24 -6.10 -3.78
N VAL A 36 14.13 -5.43 -2.62
CA VAL A 36 15.14 -5.46 -1.54
C VAL A 36 15.18 -6.81 -0.81
N LEU A 37 14.03 -7.46 -0.66
CA LEU A 37 13.87 -8.74 0.04
C LEU A 37 14.02 -9.94 -0.89
N LYS A 38 14.02 -9.75 -2.21
CA LYS A 38 14.30 -10.81 -3.21
C LYS A 38 15.54 -11.68 -2.85
N PRO A 39 16.69 -11.13 -2.44
CA PRO A 39 17.83 -11.93 -1.98
C PRO A 39 17.61 -12.67 -0.66
N TYR A 40 16.71 -12.20 0.21
CA TYR A 40 16.33 -12.90 1.45
C TYR A 40 15.44 -14.13 1.17
N PHE A 41 14.64 -14.10 0.10
CA PHE A 41 13.72 -15.18 -0.26
C PHE A 41 14.37 -16.33 -1.06
N SER A 42 15.50 -16.10 -1.72
CA SER A 42 16.09 -17.09 -2.63
C SER A 42 16.75 -18.30 -1.95
N ASN A 43 16.91 -18.33 -0.62
CA ASN A 43 17.80 -19.29 0.06
C ASN A 43 17.28 -19.94 1.36
N ARG A 44 15.98 -19.90 1.69
CA ARG A 44 15.47 -20.61 2.88
C ARG A 44 14.23 -21.47 2.62
N ILE A 45 14.39 -22.75 2.95
CA ILE A 45 13.35 -23.80 2.95
C ILE A 45 12.27 -23.57 4.04
N PHE A 46 12.45 -22.56 4.90
CA PHE A 46 11.43 -22.09 5.85
C PHE A 46 10.99 -20.67 5.48
N HIS A 47 9.74 -20.53 5.03
CA HIS A 47 9.10 -19.24 4.76
C HIS A 47 8.78 -18.55 6.08
N VAL A 48 9.76 -17.86 6.67
CA VAL A 48 9.50 -16.95 7.79
C VAL A 48 8.88 -15.68 7.22
N THR A 49 7.60 -15.44 7.52
CA THR A 49 6.94 -14.17 7.21
C THR A 49 7.67 -13.03 7.92
N LEU A 50 8.05 -12.00 7.16
CA LEU A 50 8.73 -10.83 7.71
C LEU A 50 7.72 -9.90 8.40
N LEU A 51 7.98 -9.54 9.65
CA LEU A 51 7.22 -8.52 10.36
C LEU A 51 8.03 -7.23 10.39
N LEU A 52 7.49 -6.16 9.83
CA LEU A 52 8.18 -4.88 9.73
C LEU A 52 7.42 -3.80 10.48
N ASN A 53 8.06 -3.25 11.49
CA ASN A 53 7.50 -2.14 12.24
C ASN A 53 7.68 -0.82 11.48
N ARG A 54 7.15 0.26 12.06
CA ARG A 54 7.24 1.61 11.51
C ARG A 54 8.68 2.07 11.22
N SER A 55 9.62 1.81 12.13
CA SER A 55 11.03 2.20 11.92
C SER A 55 11.70 1.41 10.80
N ASP A 56 11.37 0.12 10.66
CA ASP A 56 11.88 -0.71 9.57
C ASP A 56 11.41 -0.14 8.23
N VAL A 57 10.11 0.14 8.10
CA VAL A 57 9.51 0.74 6.90
C VAL A 57 10.16 2.09 6.57
N GLN A 58 10.33 2.95 7.57
CA GLN A 58 10.95 4.27 7.40
C GLN A 58 12.41 4.18 6.94
N SER A 59 13.17 3.19 7.44
CA SER A 59 14.57 2.99 7.06
C SER A 59 14.73 2.45 5.63
N LEU A 60 13.77 1.65 5.17
CA LEU A 60 13.80 1.01 3.85
C LEU A 60 13.24 1.89 2.74
N LEU A 61 12.27 2.75 3.06
CA LEU A 61 11.54 3.58 2.12
C LEU A 61 11.79 5.08 2.34
N SER A 62 12.76 5.62 1.60
CA SER A 62 12.97 7.06 1.49
C SER A 62 11.98 7.71 0.51
N MET A 63 11.64 8.98 0.71
CA MET A 63 10.74 9.73 -0.19
C MET A 63 11.11 9.71 -1.68
N PRO A 64 12.38 9.83 -2.11
CA PRO A 64 12.72 9.72 -3.53
C PRO A 64 12.36 8.35 -4.12
N LYS A 65 12.73 7.27 -3.41
CA LYS A 65 12.38 5.90 -3.81
C LYS A 65 10.87 5.66 -3.82
N ALA A 66 10.15 6.26 -2.87
CA ALA A 66 8.70 6.23 -2.85
C ALA A 66 8.12 6.80 -4.16
N ILE A 67 8.58 7.99 -4.56
CA ILE A 67 8.13 8.65 -5.79
C ILE A 67 8.41 7.77 -7.02
N ASP A 68 9.63 7.24 -7.17
CA ASP A 68 10.00 6.39 -8.32
C ASP A 68 9.08 5.15 -8.43
N VAL A 69 8.77 4.56 -7.28
CA VAL A 69 7.92 3.37 -7.20
C VAL A 69 6.47 3.69 -7.52
N LEU A 70 5.97 4.84 -7.07
CA LEU A 70 4.64 5.31 -7.41
C LEU A 70 4.49 5.60 -8.89
N GLU A 71 5.47 6.26 -9.51
CA GLU A 71 5.47 6.54 -10.95
C GLU A 71 5.36 5.24 -11.76
N ALA A 72 6.16 4.22 -11.41
CA ALA A 72 6.08 2.92 -12.07
C ALA A 72 4.73 2.23 -11.88
N ALA A 73 4.15 2.28 -10.68
CA ALA A 73 2.85 1.67 -10.40
C ALA A 73 1.71 2.36 -11.16
N PHE A 74 1.76 3.68 -11.27
CA PHE A 74 0.80 4.44 -12.06
C PHE A 74 0.95 4.18 -13.56
N ALA A 75 2.18 4.03 -14.06
CA ALA A 75 2.40 3.61 -15.43
C ALA A 75 1.80 2.23 -15.70
N GLU A 76 1.96 1.26 -14.79
CA GLU A 76 1.31 -0.06 -14.88
C GLU A 76 -0.22 0.03 -14.87
N LEU A 77 -0.78 0.91 -14.05
CA LEU A 77 -2.23 1.13 -14.01
C LEU A 77 -2.75 1.71 -15.33
N ASP A 78 -2.05 2.69 -15.91
CA ASP A 78 -2.43 3.34 -17.17
C ASP A 78 -2.44 2.35 -18.36
N VAL A 79 -1.47 1.44 -18.41
CA VAL A 79 -1.38 0.41 -19.46
C VAL A 79 -2.26 -0.82 -19.17
N GLY A 80 -3.03 -0.84 -18.07
CA GLY A 80 -3.91 -1.94 -17.70
C GLY A 80 -3.21 -3.20 -17.18
N SER A 81 -1.94 -3.08 -16.77
CA SER A 81 -1.17 -4.18 -16.16
C SER A 81 -1.31 -4.25 -14.63
N ALA A 82 -2.16 -3.43 -14.04
CA ALA A 82 -2.53 -3.46 -12.63
C ALA A 82 -3.99 -3.91 -12.44
N GLU A 83 -4.24 -4.77 -11.46
CA GLU A 83 -5.58 -5.10 -10.97
C GLU A 83 -5.78 -4.41 -9.61
N MET A 84 -6.76 -3.52 -9.52
CA MET A 84 -7.05 -2.76 -8.31
C MET A 84 -8.57 -2.57 -8.19
N PRO A 85 -9.29 -3.52 -7.56
CA PRO A 85 -10.72 -3.36 -7.37
C PRO A 85 -11.02 -2.24 -6.37
N ASP A 86 -12.29 -1.83 -6.31
CA ASP A 86 -12.74 -0.86 -5.33
C ASP A 86 -12.48 -1.35 -3.90
N ARG A 87 -12.13 -0.40 -3.03
CA ARG A 87 -11.92 -0.69 -1.61
C ARG A 87 -13.21 -1.21 -0.98
N THR A 88 -13.09 -2.26 -0.18
CA THR A 88 -14.21 -2.77 0.63
C THR A 88 -14.23 -2.04 1.96
N VAL A 89 -15.33 -1.35 2.29
CA VAL A 89 -15.47 -0.58 3.52
C VAL A 89 -16.51 -1.24 4.43
N ILE A 90 -16.15 -1.42 5.69
CA ILE A 90 -17.08 -1.84 6.75
C ILE A 90 -17.12 -0.69 7.77
N VAL A 91 -18.32 -0.14 7.98
CA VAL A 91 -18.54 0.94 8.93
C VAL A 91 -18.99 0.35 10.25
N ASP A 92 -18.40 0.83 11.35
CA ASP A 92 -18.85 0.52 12.70
C ASP A 92 -19.27 1.82 13.39
N PRO A 93 -20.58 2.16 13.31
CA PRO A 93 -21.10 3.35 13.96
C PRO A 93 -20.92 3.32 15.48
N SER A 94 -20.94 2.14 16.10
CA SER A 94 -20.87 1.97 17.55
C SER A 94 -19.48 2.30 18.10
N ALA A 95 -18.43 1.98 17.35
CA ALA A 95 -17.06 2.36 17.67
C ALA A 95 -16.66 3.74 17.10
N GLY A 96 -17.57 4.43 16.40
CA GLY A 96 -17.32 5.75 15.83
C GLY A 96 -16.26 5.75 14.72
N GLY A 97 -16.20 4.67 13.94
CA GLY A 97 -15.13 4.46 12.96
C GLY A 97 -15.50 3.55 11.79
N TRP A 98 -14.51 3.24 10.97
CA TRP A 98 -14.63 2.32 9.85
C TRP A 98 -13.31 1.63 9.56
N ILE A 99 -13.39 0.48 8.91
CA ILE A 99 -12.27 -0.25 8.33
C ILE A 99 -12.42 -0.33 6.82
N ALA A 100 -11.32 -0.20 6.08
CA ALA A 100 -11.28 -0.44 4.66
C ALA A 100 -10.17 -1.43 4.30
N TYR A 101 -10.49 -2.32 3.37
CA TYR A 101 -9.56 -3.23 2.73
C TYR A 101 -9.34 -2.79 1.29
N MET A 102 -8.07 -2.66 0.92
CA MET A 102 -7.64 -2.12 -0.35
C MET A 102 -6.67 -3.13 -0.97
N PRO A 103 -7.15 -4.15 -1.71
CA PRO A 103 -6.28 -5.11 -2.37
C PRO A 103 -5.77 -4.56 -3.71
N ALA A 104 -4.58 -4.98 -4.10
CA ALA A 104 -3.99 -4.62 -5.39
C ALA A 104 -3.00 -5.68 -5.88
N TYR A 105 -2.91 -5.82 -7.20
CA TYR A 105 -1.94 -6.68 -7.88
C TYR A 105 -1.30 -5.98 -9.08
N LEU A 106 0.02 -5.79 -9.05
CA LEU A 106 0.80 -5.34 -10.20
C LEU A 106 1.41 -6.54 -10.92
N LYS A 107 1.01 -6.75 -12.17
CA LYS A 107 1.44 -7.92 -12.95
C LYS A 107 2.94 -7.83 -13.29
N SER A 108 3.44 -6.67 -13.67
CA SER A 108 4.83 -6.51 -14.12
C SER A 108 5.80 -6.49 -12.94
N GLY A 109 5.46 -5.76 -11.87
CA GLY A 109 6.20 -5.78 -10.61
C GLY A 109 6.06 -7.08 -9.81
N GLY A 110 5.04 -7.89 -10.08
CA GLY A 110 4.73 -9.12 -9.34
C GLY A 110 4.30 -8.88 -7.89
N ALA A 111 3.83 -7.67 -7.58
CA ALA A 111 3.48 -7.26 -6.23
C ALA A 111 1.99 -7.54 -5.99
N LEU A 112 1.69 -8.50 -5.10
CA LEU A 112 0.34 -8.82 -4.63
C LEU A 112 0.24 -8.44 -3.14
N GLY A 113 -0.76 -7.64 -2.79
CA GLY A 113 -0.95 -7.26 -1.41
C GLY A 113 -2.28 -6.59 -1.11
N VAL A 114 -2.52 -6.36 0.17
CA VAL A 114 -3.71 -5.67 0.67
C VAL A 114 -3.31 -4.72 1.80
N LYS A 115 -3.86 -3.50 1.75
CA LYS A 115 -3.83 -2.58 2.87
C LYS A 115 -5.15 -2.68 3.64
N ALA A 116 -5.06 -2.97 4.93
CA ALA A 116 -6.15 -2.83 5.87
C ALA A 116 -5.94 -1.51 6.62
N VAL A 117 -6.89 -0.60 6.56
CA VAL A 117 -6.83 0.69 7.24
C VAL A 117 -8.06 0.90 8.10
N THR A 118 -7.86 1.34 9.33
CA THR A 118 -8.90 1.72 10.27
C THR A 118 -8.86 3.22 10.52
N VAL A 119 -10.03 3.85 10.63
CA VAL A 119 -10.17 5.26 10.97
C VAL A 119 -11.15 5.41 12.12
N TYR A 120 -10.62 5.73 13.30
CA TYR A 120 -11.35 5.85 14.55
C TYR A 120 -11.06 7.22 15.16
N LYS A 121 -12.02 8.15 15.07
CA LYS A 121 -11.79 9.55 15.49
C LYS A 121 -11.54 9.70 16.98
N GLY A 122 -12.03 8.77 17.80
CA GLY A 122 -11.82 8.75 19.25
C GLY A 122 -10.45 8.22 19.69
N ASN A 123 -9.66 7.62 18.80
CA ASN A 123 -8.39 6.98 19.18
C ASN A 123 -7.41 7.92 19.91
N PRO A 124 -7.16 9.15 19.45
CA PRO A 124 -6.19 10.03 20.12
C PRO A 124 -6.61 10.41 21.53
N THR A 125 -7.90 10.67 21.75
CA THR A 125 -8.41 11.16 23.04
C THR A 125 -8.67 10.04 24.04
N GLN A 126 -9.11 8.86 23.58
CA GLN A 126 -9.50 7.75 24.45
C GLN A 126 -8.34 6.77 24.73
N PHE A 127 -7.46 6.57 23.75
CA PHE A 127 -6.45 5.51 23.80
C PHE A 127 -5.01 6.00 23.54
N GLY A 128 -4.82 7.29 23.24
CA GLY A 128 -3.51 7.82 22.87
C GLY A 128 -2.95 7.24 21.55
N LEU A 129 -3.82 6.69 20.70
CA LEU A 129 -3.46 6.08 19.43
C LEU A 129 -3.74 7.03 18.24
N PRO A 130 -3.07 6.86 17.09
CA PRO A 130 -3.42 7.60 15.88
C PRO A 130 -4.87 7.37 15.45
N THR A 131 -5.49 8.40 14.87
CA THR A 131 -6.83 8.31 14.26
C THR A 131 -6.87 7.27 13.16
N THR A 132 -5.79 7.15 12.39
CA THR A 132 -5.66 6.21 11.28
C THR A 132 -4.58 5.20 11.61
N VAL A 133 -4.93 3.92 11.60
CA VAL A 133 -3.98 2.82 11.76
C VAL A 133 -4.06 1.96 10.50
N GLY A 134 -2.91 1.67 9.91
CA GLY A 134 -2.82 0.90 8.68
C GLY A 134 -1.87 -0.28 8.83
N THR A 135 -2.23 -1.40 8.23
CA THR A 135 -1.40 -2.61 8.12
C THR A 135 -1.40 -3.06 6.67
N ILE A 136 -0.23 -3.39 6.14
CA ILE A 136 -0.08 -3.92 4.78
C ILE A 136 0.36 -5.36 4.86
N LEU A 137 -0.33 -6.22 4.11
CA LEU A 137 0.02 -7.62 3.90
C LEU A 137 0.52 -7.78 2.47
N VAL A 138 1.64 -8.48 2.33
CA VAL A 138 2.24 -8.80 1.03
C VAL A 138 2.27 -10.31 0.88
N GLN A 139 1.83 -10.77 -0.29
CA GLN A 139 1.75 -12.19 -0.60
C GLN A 139 2.61 -12.52 -1.80
N ASP A 140 3.17 -13.71 -1.80
CA ASP A 140 3.80 -14.26 -2.98
C ASP A 140 2.71 -14.60 -4.02
N LYS A 141 2.88 -14.08 -5.24
CA LYS A 141 1.87 -14.24 -6.30
C LYS A 141 1.71 -15.68 -6.81
N GLN A 142 2.69 -16.55 -6.58
CA GLN A 142 2.70 -17.92 -7.11
C GLN A 142 2.10 -18.90 -6.09
N THR A 143 2.42 -18.72 -4.82
CA THR A 143 2.08 -19.63 -3.73
C THR A 143 0.96 -19.10 -2.82
N GLY A 144 0.70 -17.79 -2.86
CA GLY A 144 -0.26 -17.12 -1.98
C GLY A 144 0.23 -16.95 -0.53
N VAL A 145 1.43 -17.44 -0.20
CA VAL A 145 2.00 -17.34 1.15
C VAL A 145 2.29 -15.89 1.49
N VAL A 146 1.99 -15.51 2.74
CA VAL A 146 2.29 -14.16 3.25
C VAL A 146 3.80 -14.01 3.43
N VAL A 147 4.40 -13.13 2.65
CA VAL A 147 5.84 -12.87 2.66
C VAL A 147 6.22 -11.79 3.65
N ALA A 148 5.34 -10.81 3.86
CA ALA A 148 5.55 -9.74 4.81
C ALA A 148 4.24 -9.17 5.35
N VAL A 149 4.28 -8.72 6.60
CA VAL A 149 3.27 -7.86 7.23
C VAL A 149 3.99 -6.63 7.76
N MET A 150 3.51 -5.44 7.41
CA MET A 150 4.20 -4.19 7.74
C MET A 150 3.26 -3.07 8.19
N ASP A 151 3.82 -2.13 8.95
CA ASP A 151 3.13 -0.87 9.30
C ASP A 151 2.78 -0.09 8.03
N GLY A 152 1.50 0.25 7.91
CA GLY A 152 0.93 1.05 6.82
C GLY A 152 0.47 2.44 7.29
N GLY A 153 0.96 2.91 8.44
CA GLY A 153 0.65 4.25 8.96
C GLY A 153 1.53 5.33 8.32
N LEU A 154 2.75 4.98 7.93
CA LEU A 154 3.66 5.84 7.15
C LEU A 154 3.47 5.76 5.64
N LEU A 155 2.88 4.65 5.17
CA LEU A 155 2.57 4.38 3.77
C LEU A 155 1.16 4.88 3.51
#